data_AF-A0A6N0LKS5-F1
#
_entry.id   AF-A0A6N0LKS5-F1
#
_cell.length_a   1.000
_cell.length_b   1.000
_cell.length_c   1.000
_cell.angle_alpha   90.00
_cell.angle_beta   90.00
_cell.angle_gamma   90.00
#
_symmetry.space_group_name_H-M   'P 1'
#
loop_
_entity.id
_entity.type
_entity.pdbx_description
1 polymer ?
#
loop_
_entity_poly.entity_id
_entity_poly.type
_entity_poly.pdbx_seq_one_letter_code
_entity_poly.pdbx_strand_id
1 'polypeptide(L)'
;MPIQDLQRLRLAFEQLSEIAPLIKHATYAKDVNKYFDKNGLGEKGLFFLNGAWWAYQEQQKKIDAAIEYLYQPSNENNDVKIDNARFVLENGCIEDEQLMKPNEYVKQYGVDTFRLALSCSMNKKKYIIVYDDELDFTDVVKPRHGKFVFPRKDVERIVQAWDVVGQYKSLDEARKQGQGLVFSGRDGDAHRILNAVATYESCL
;
A
#
# COMPACT_ATOMS: atom_id res chain seq x y z
N MET A 1 13.15 -19.26 10.29
CA MET A 1 13.70 -19.19 8.92
C MET A 1 14.51 -20.46 8.68
N PRO A 2 14.19 -21.24 7.64
CA PRO A 2 14.99 -22.39 7.22
C PRO A 2 16.46 -22.01 6.94
N ILE A 3 17.39 -22.94 7.17
CA ILE A 3 18.85 -22.72 6.99
C ILE A 3 19.20 -22.33 5.54
N GLN A 4 18.43 -22.83 4.56
CA GLN A 4 18.62 -22.52 3.14
C GLN A 4 18.29 -21.06 2.79
N ASP A 5 17.28 -20.47 3.43
CA ASP A 5 16.87 -19.07 3.18
C ASP A 5 17.87 -18.09 3.78
N LEU A 6 18.47 -18.43 4.93
CA LEU A 6 19.44 -17.59 5.61
C LEU A 6 20.74 -17.43 4.81
N GLN A 7 21.15 -18.47 4.07
CA GLN A 7 22.32 -18.40 3.19
C GLN A 7 22.08 -17.52 1.97
N ARG A 8 20.90 -17.60 1.35
CA ARG A 8 20.51 -16.73 0.24
C ARG A 8 20.42 -15.27 0.69
N LEU A 9 19.81 -15.04 1.85
CA LEU A 9 19.70 -13.72 2.45
C LEU A 9 21.06 -13.07 2.70
N ARG A 10 21.99 -13.85 3.25
CA ARG A 10 23.35 -13.40 3.52
C ARG A 10 24.08 -13.00 2.24
N LEU A 11 23.96 -13.80 1.18
CA LEU A 11 24.59 -13.47 -0.10
C LEU A 11 24.05 -12.16 -0.68
N ALA A 12 22.75 -11.89 -0.56
CA ALA A 12 22.16 -10.61 -0.97
C ALA A 12 22.68 -9.44 -0.12
N PHE A 13 22.75 -9.61 1.20
CA PHE A 13 23.29 -8.61 2.11
C PHE A 13 24.77 -8.28 1.82
N GLU A 14 25.59 -9.30 1.57
CA GLU A 14 27.02 -9.14 1.25
C GLU A 14 27.28 -8.39 -0.07
N GLN A 15 26.29 -8.32 -0.96
CA GLN A 15 26.36 -7.62 -2.24
C GLN A 15 25.95 -6.14 -2.17
N LEU A 16 25.41 -5.66 -1.05
CA LEU A 16 25.07 -4.25 -0.89
C LEU A 16 26.33 -3.37 -1.01
N SER A 17 26.22 -2.26 -1.73
CA SER A 17 27.35 -1.35 -2.03
C SER A 17 28.13 -0.89 -0.80
N GLU A 18 27.42 -0.69 0.31
CA GLU A 18 27.92 -0.21 1.59
C GLU A 18 28.53 -1.34 2.43
N ILE A 19 28.12 -2.59 2.17
CA ILE A 19 28.51 -3.77 2.94
C ILE A 19 29.69 -4.49 2.27
N ALA A 20 29.67 -4.63 0.95
CA ALA A 20 30.69 -5.36 0.18
C ALA A 20 32.14 -4.95 0.51
N PRO A 21 32.48 -3.67 0.76
CA PRO A 21 33.82 -3.30 1.21
C PRO A 21 34.20 -3.86 2.59
N LEU A 22 33.25 -3.92 3.51
CA LEU A 22 33.45 -4.36 4.90
C LEU A 22 33.62 -5.88 5.00
N ILE A 23 32.92 -6.64 4.15
CA ILE A 23 33.00 -8.11 4.11
C ILE A 23 34.41 -8.61 3.81
N LYS A 24 35.22 -7.85 3.06
CA LYS A 24 36.63 -8.19 2.80
C LYS A 24 37.47 -8.29 4.08
N HIS A 25 37.02 -7.65 5.15
CA HIS A 25 37.69 -7.62 6.45
C HIS A 25 37.01 -8.47 7.52
N ALA A 26 35.92 -9.16 7.19
CA ALA A 26 35.15 -9.96 8.14
C ALA A 26 34.94 -11.41 7.65
N THR A 27 34.71 -12.32 8.59
CA THR A 27 34.27 -13.70 8.30
C THR A 27 32.94 -13.95 8.96
N TYR A 28 32.01 -14.54 8.22
CA TYR A 28 30.72 -14.94 8.76
C TYR A 28 30.77 -16.32 9.41
N ALA A 29 30.28 -16.44 10.64
CA ALA A 29 30.11 -17.69 11.35
C ALA A 29 28.63 -18.09 11.39
N LYS A 30 28.31 -19.25 10.81
CA LYS A 30 26.93 -19.72 10.61
C LYS A 30 26.27 -20.15 11.92
N ASP A 31 27.04 -20.72 12.83
CA ASP A 31 26.62 -21.23 14.13
C ASP A 31 26.06 -20.14 15.05
N VAL A 32 26.65 -18.95 15.02
CA VAL A 32 26.22 -17.81 15.83
C VAL A 32 25.52 -16.72 15.03
N ASN A 33 25.36 -16.91 13.72
CA ASN A 33 24.71 -15.96 12.79
C ASN A 33 25.31 -14.54 12.86
N LYS A 34 26.65 -14.43 12.89
CA LYS A 34 27.38 -13.16 13.07
C LYS A 34 28.68 -13.10 12.28
N TYR A 35 29.15 -11.88 12.04
CA TYR A 35 30.45 -11.57 11.47
C TYR A 35 31.51 -11.36 12.57
N PHE A 36 32.71 -11.86 12.30
CA PHE A 36 33.91 -11.73 13.12
C PHE A 36 35.03 -11.02 12.35
N ASP A 37 35.93 -10.37 13.09
CA ASP A 37 37.08 -9.71 12.47
C ASP A 37 37.99 -10.76 11.83
N LYS A 38 38.46 -10.45 10.63
CA LYS A 38 39.46 -11.24 9.93
C LYS A 38 40.71 -10.41 9.65
N ASN A 39 40.52 -9.19 9.15
CA ASN A 39 41.61 -8.36 8.62
C ASN A 39 41.55 -6.92 9.17
N GLY A 40 41.21 -6.75 10.44
CA GLY A 40 41.29 -5.45 11.14
C GLY A 40 40.14 -4.51 10.80
N LEU A 41 38.93 -5.04 10.65
CA LEU A 41 37.71 -4.20 10.55
C LEU A 41 37.53 -3.36 11.83
N GLY A 42 38.04 -3.86 12.95
CA GLY A 42 37.95 -3.21 14.25
C GLY A 42 36.56 -3.35 14.88
N GLU A 43 36.51 -3.12 16.19
CA GLU A 43 35.32 -3.34 17.00
C GLU A 43 34.12 -2.51 16.51
N LYS A 44 34.33 -1.23 16.19
CA LYS A 44 33.26 -0.36 15.68
C LYS A 44 32.71 -0.81 14.33
N GLY A 45 33.58 -1.24 13.41
CA GLY A 45 33.16 -1.74 12.10
C GLY A 45 32.41 -3.06 12.22
N LEU A 46 32.82 -3.93 13.14
CA LEU A 46 32.09 -5.16 13.48
C LEU A 46 30.72 -4.92 14.11
N PHE A 47 30.61 -3.96 15.03
CA PHE A 47 29.33 -3.58 15.62
C PHE A 47 28.37 -3.07 14.55
N PHE A 48 28.85 -2.20 13.66
CA PHE A 48 28.06 -1.72 12.54
C PHE A 48 27.63 -2.88 11.62
N LEU A 49 28.56 -3.73 11.20
CA LEU A 49 28.28 -4.83 10.27
C LEU A 49 27.26 -5.83 10.83
N ASN A 50 27.40 -6.20 12.10
CA ASN A 50 26.46 -7.10 12.77
C ASN A 50 25.09 -6.43 13.02
N GLY A 51 25.07 -5.14 13.35
CA GLY A 51 23.83 -4.38 13.47
C GLY A 51 23.08 -4.27 12.14
N ALA A 52 23.80 -3.99 11.06
CA ALA A 52 23.26 -3.94 9.71
C ALA A 52 22.72 -5.31 9.27
N TRP A 53 23.47 -6.39 9.55
CA TRP A 53 23.02 -7.75 9.27
C TRP A 53 21.73 -8.10 10.00
N TRP A 54 21.65 -7.79 11.30
CA TRP A 54 20.44 -8.00 12.10
C TRP A 54 19.24 -7.21 11.56
N ALA A 55 19.45 -5.92 11.25
CA ALA A 55 18.39 -5.07 10.69
C ALA A 55 17.88 -5.60 9.35
N TYR A 56 18.79 -6.08 8.49
CA TYR A 56 18.44 -6.69 7.21
C TYR A 56 17.61 -7.96 7.39
N GLN A 57 17.94 -8.79 8.36
CA GLN A 57 17.16 -9.98 8.71
C GLN A 57 15.75 -9.64 9.17
N GLU A 58 15.61 -8.66 10.07
CA GLU A 58 14.29 -8.22 10.55
C GLU A 58 13.46 -7.59 9.44
N GLN A 59 14.07 -6.82 8.54
CA GLN A 59 13.38 -6.26 7.39
C GLN A 59 12.90 -7.36 6.44
N GLN A 60 13.74 -8.37 6.17
CA GLN A 60 13.30 -9.49 5.33
C GLN A 60 12.15 -10.27 5.98
N LYS A 61 12.19 -10.53 7.29
CA LYS A 61 11.06 -11.20 7.97
C LYS A 61 9.75 -10.44 7.77
N LYS A 62 9.78 -9.11 7.78
CA LYS A 62 8.61 -8.27 7.51
C LYS A 62 8.14 -8.39 6.06
N ILE A 63 9.09 -8.39 5.11
CA ILE A 63 8.79 -8.60 3.68
C ILE A 63 8.17 -9.98 3.46
N ASP A 64 8.78 -11.02 4.01
CA ASP A 64 8.32 -12.40 3.88
C ASP A 64 6.95 -12.58 4.52
N ALA A 65 6.70 -12.00 5.70
CA ALA A 65 5.38 -12.01 6.33
C ALA A 65 4.33 -11.26 5.50
N ALA A 66 4.70 -10.14 4.87
CA ALA A 66 3.82 -9.42 3.95
C ALA A 66 3.52 -10.23 2.69
N ILE A 67 4.52 -10.91 2.11
CA ILE A 67 4.36 -11.81 0.97
C ILE A 67 3.46 -12.99 1.37
N GLU A 68 3.72 -13.65 2.49
CA GLU A 68 2.90 -14.77 2.96
C GLU A 68 1.44 -14.35 3.16
N TYR A 69 1.21 -13.18 3.77
CA TYR A 69 -0.11 -12.58 3.90
C TYR A 69 -0.78 -12.29 2.55
N LEU A 70 -0.02 -11.82 1.56
CA LEU A 70 -0.49 -11.55 0.20
C LEU A 70 -0.90 -12.81 -0.57
N TYR A 71 -0.23 -13.93 -0.31
CA TYR A 71 -0.42 -15.19 -1.03
C TYR A 71 -1.34 -16.19 -0.30
N GLN A 72 -2.00 -15.81 0.81
CA GLN A 72 -3.00 -16.67 1.43
C GLN A 72 -4.21 -16.86 0.50
N PRO A 73 -4.61 -18.13 0.20
CA PRO A 73 -5.73 -18.41 -0.69
C PRO A 73 -7.05 -17.93 -0.07
N SER A 74 -7.66 -16.95 -0.76
CA SER A 74 -9.05 -16.50 -0.71
C SER A 74 -9.79 -16.53 0.64
N ASN A 75 -9.95 -15.35 1.24
CA ASN A 75 -11.24 -14.91 1.76
C ASN A 75 -11.51 -13.50 1.18
N GLU A 76 -12.76 -13.21 0.84
CA GLU A 76 -13.26 -12.08 0.01
C GLU A 76 -12.87 -10.64 0.46
N ASN A 77 -12.01 -10.49 1.47
CA ASN A 77 -11.38 -9.24 1.92
C ASN A 77 -9.97 -8.99 1.33
N ASN A 78 -9.49 -9.85 0.43
CA ASN A 78 -8.10 -9.85 -0.03
C ASN A 78 -7.76 -8.77 -1.08
N ASP A 79 -8.70 -8.31 -1.90
CA ASP A 79 -8.38 -7.29 -2.93
C ASP A 79 -7.81 -6.02 -2.31
N VAL A 80 -8.33 -5.63 -1.15
CA VAL A 80 -7.86 -4.41 -0.48
C VAL A 80 -6.55 -4.59 0.29
N LYS A 81 -6.26 -5.83 0.70
CA LYS A 81 -4.99 -6.17 1.37
C LYS A 81 -3.85 -6.24 0.34
N ILE A 82 -4.17 -6.70 -0.87
CA ILE A 82 -3.25 -6.79 -2.00
C ILE A 82 -2.86 -5.40 -2.52
N ASP A 83 -3.84 -4.51 -2.69
CA ASP A 83 -3.56 -3.13 -3.12
C ASP A 83 -2.73 -2.35 -2.09
N ASN A 84 -3.01 -2.54 -0.80
CA ASN A 84 -2.26 -1.88 0.27
C ASN A 84 -0.80 -2.38 0.38
N ALA A 85 -0.56 -3.69 0.31
CA ALA A 85 0.79 -4.21 0.41
C ALA A 85 1.60 -3.96 -0.88
N ARG A 86 0.97 -3.97 -2.06
CA ARG A 86 1.60 -3.52 -3.31
C ARG A 86 2.00 -2.05 -3.24
N PHE A 87 1.17 -1.20 -2.65
CA PHE A 87 1.45 0.20 -2.43
C PHE A 87 2.62 0.43 -1.45
N VAL A 88 2.71 -0.36 -0.36
CA VAL A 88 3.84 -0.34 0.59
C VAL A 88 5.14 -0.83 -0.04
N LEU A 89 5.08 -1.88 -0.88
CA LEU A 89 6.24 -2.41 -1.60
C LEU A 89 6.77 -1.44 -2.67
N GLU A 90 5.88 -0.69 -3.34
CA GLU A 90 6.26 0.29 -4.36
C GLU A 90 6.78 1.61 -3.77
N ASN A 91 6.44 1.97 -2.52
CA ASN A 91 6.70 3.31 -1.96
C ASN A 91 7.44 3.35 -0.59
N GLY A 92 7.80 2.20 -0.02
CA GLY A 92 8.50 2.11 1.28
C GLY A 92 7.56 2.20 2.49
N CYS A 93 8.10 1.97 3.70
CA CYS A 93 7.34 1.87 4.95
C CYS A 93 6.43 3.10 5.18
N ILE A 94 5.12 2.88 5.11
CA ILE A 94 4.07 3.81 5.52
C ILE A 94 3.72 3.46 6.98
N GLU A 95 3.59 4.45 7.86
CA GLU A 95 3.17 4.19 9.25
C GLU A 95 1.68 3.80 9.29
N ASP A 96 1.28 2.89 10.19
CA ASP A 96 -0.06 2.28 10.23
C ASP A 96 -1.21 3.29 10.26
N GLU A 97 -0.94 4.50 10.76
CA GLU A 97 -1.88 5.62 10.88
C GLU A 97 -2.33 6.20 9.51
N GLN A 98 -1.58 5.93 8.43
CA GLN A 98 -1.87 6.41 7.07
C GLN A 98 -2.63 5.39 6.20
N LEU A 99 -3.02 4.22 6.75
CA LEU A 99 -3.56 3.06 6.02
C LEU A 99 -5.09 3.05 5.83
N MET A 100 -5.80 4.12 6.18
CA MET A 100 -7.25 4.17 6.00
C MET A 100 -7.61 4.04 4.51
N LYS A 101 -8.64 3.25 4.19
CA LYS A 101 -9.11 3.13 2.79
C LYS A 101 -9.96 4.34 2.40
N PRO A 102 -9.99 4.73 1.11
CA PRO A 102 -10.89 5.77 0.63
C PRO A 102 -12.36 5.56 1.04
N ASN A 103 -12.85 4.31 0.98
CA ASN A 103 -14.22 3.98 1.38
C ASN A 103 -14.46 4.15 2.88
N GLU A 104 -13.51 3.74 3.71
CA GLU A 104 -13.58 3.89 5.17
C GLU A 104 -13.53 5.36 5.56
N TYR A 105 -12.71 6.15 4.86
CA TYR A 105 -12.67 7.59 5.01
C TYR A 105 -14.04 8.22 4.71
N VAL A 106 -14.68 7.84 3.60
CA VAL A 106 -16.01 8.35 3.25
C VAL A 106 -17.08 7.92 4.27
N LYS A 107 -17.01 6.71 4.83
CA LYS A 107 -17.91 6.30 5.92
C LYS A 107 -17.81 7.20 7.14
N GLN A 108 -16.59 7.61 7.50
CA GLN A 108 -16.33 8.38 8.71
C GLN A 108 -16.52 9.89 8.53
N TYR A 109 -16.12 10.44 7.38
CA TYR A 109 -16.03 11.88 7.15
C TYR A 109 -16.93 12.40 6.02
N GLY A 110 -17.57 11.51 5.27
CA GLY A 110 -18.38 11.85 4.10
C GLY A 110 -17.55 12.06 2.82
N VAL A 111 -18.26 12.21 1.70
CA VAL A 111 -17.64 12.32 0.36
C VAL A 111 -17.19 13.74 -0.01
N ASP A 112 -17.60 14.75 0.75
CA ASP A 112 -17.44 16.16 0.36
C ASP A 112 -15.97 16.60 0.36
N THR A 113 -15.13 16.09 1.26
CA THR A 113 -13.68 16.34 1.23
C THR A 113 -13.06 15.84 -0.09
N PHE A 114 -13.51 14.68 -0.59
CA PHE A 114 -13.05 14.15 -1.87
C PHE A 114 -13.56 14.97 -3.06
N ARG A 115 -14.80 15.46 -3.02
CA ARG A 115 -15.33 16.39 -4.02
C ARG A 115 -14.50 17.69 -4.05
N LEU A 116 -14.19 18.25 -2.89
CA LEU A 116 -13.35 19.44 -2.77
C LEU A 116 -11.96 19.17 -3.37
N ALA A 117 -11.32 18.05 -3.01
CA ALA A 117 -10.01 17.67 -3.52
C ALA A 117 -9.99 17.55 -5.05
N LEU A 118 -11.05 16.98 -5.65
CA LEU A 118 -11.19 16.87 -7.10
C LEU A 118 -11.52 18.19 -7.80
N SER A 119 -12.23 19.10 -7.12
CA SER A 119 -12.55 20.43 -7.64
C SER A 119 -11.32 21.31 -7.87
N CYS A 120 -10.22 21.05 -7.14
CA CYS A 120 -8.89 21.65 -7.32
C CYS A 120 -8.17 21.18 -8.62
N SER A 121 -8.95 20.95 -9.68
CA SER A 121 -8.70 20.30 -10.98
C SER A 121 -7.47 20.74 -11.80
N MET A 122 -6.73 21.75 -11.34
CA MET A 122 -5.44 22.13 -11.92
C MET A 122 -4.33 21.10 -11.63
N ASN A 123 -4.56 20.23 -10.64
CA ASN A 123 -3.57 19.28 -10.17
C ASN A 123 -3.87 17.85 -10.64
N LYS A 124 -3.00 17.28 -11.51
CA LYS A 124 -3.11 15.92 -12.08
C LYS A 124 -2.26 14.87 -11.36
N LYS A 125 -1.81 15.16 -10.15
CA LYS A 125 -0.95 14.26 -9.37
C LYS A 125 -1.67 12.98 -9.01
N LYS A 126 -0.90 11.89 -8.89
CA LYS A 126 -1.44 10.53 -8.70
C LYS A 126 -2.12 10.28 -7.35
N TYR A 127 -1.74 11.02 -6.32
CA TYR A 127 -2.20 10.84 -4.95
C TYR A 127 -2.75 12.12 -4.36
N ILE A 128 -3.76 11.97 -3.50
CA ILE A 128 -4.34 13.02 -2.65
C ILE A 128 -3.89 12.74 -1.23
N ILE A 129 -3.33 13.74 -0.58
CA ILE A 129 -2.87 13.69 0.80
C ILE A 129 -3.84 14.53 1.62
N VAL A 130 -4.34 13.94 2.70
CA VAL A 130 -5.22 14.60 3.65
C VAL A 130 -4.43 14.87 4.93
N TYR A 131 -4.39 16.12 5.34
CA TYR A 131 -3.95 16.58 6.65
C TYR A 131 -5.18 16.86 7.53
N ASP A 132 -4.98 17.29 8.78
CA ASP A 132 -6.09 17.60 9.69
C ASP A 132 -6.96 18.76 9.17
N ASP A 133 -6.34 19.74 8.52
CA ASP A 133 -6.95 20.98 8.05
C ASP A 133 -6.64 21.32 6.58
N GLU A 134 -5.78 20.55 5.92
CA GLU A 134 -5.29 20.84 4.57
C GLU A 134 -5.34 19.61 3.63
N LEU A 135 -5.30 19.90 2.33
CA LEU A 135 -5.19 18.92 1.26
C LEU A 135 -3.95 19.20 0.43
N ASP A 136 -3.18 18.17 0.11
CA ASP A 136 -2.03 18.25 -0.79
C ASP A 136 -2.09 17.13 -1.85
N PHE A 137 -1.21 17.21 -2.85
CA PHE A 137 -1.21 16.29 -3.98
C PHE A 137 0.21 15.94 -4.41
N THR A 138 0.48 14.65 -4.61
CA THR A 138 1.82 14.16 -4.95
C THR A 138 1.81 13.06 -6.00
N ASP A 139 2.92 12.91 -6.73
CA ASP A 139 3.20 11.74 -7.57
C ASP A 139 3.98 10.65 -6.84
N VAL A 140 4.59 11.01 -5.70
CA VAL A 140 5.48 10.16 -4.92
C VAL A 140 5.03 10.16 -3.46
N VAL A 141 4.76 8.98 -2.94
CA VAL A 141 4.38 8.78 -1.54
C VAL A 141 5.66 8.61 -0.72
N LYS A 142 5.71 9.24 0.45
CA LYS A 142 6.87 9.19 1.34
C LYS A 142 6.43 8.61 2.69
N PRO A 143 7.34 7.99 3.45
CA PRO A 143 7.07 7.70 4.87
C PRO A 143 6.64 8.99 5.58
N ARG A 144 5.49 8.98 6.26
CA ARG A 144 4.89 10.15 6.97
C ARG A 144 4.33 11.26 6.08
N HIS A 145 3.96 10.94 4.84
CA HIS A 145 3.30 11.92 3.96
C HIS A 145 1.86 12.20 4.41
N GLY A 146 1.64 13.21 5.25
CA GLY A 146 0.32 13.62 5.76
C GLY A 146 -0.38 12.56 6.63
N LYS A 147 -1.66 12.78 6.94
CA LYS A 147 -2.44 11.90 7.82
C LYS A 147 -3.04 10.72 7.06
N PHE A 148 -3.60 10.96 5.87
CA PHE A 148 -4.08 9.90 4.97
C PHE A 148 -3.57 10.13 3.55
N VAL A 149 -3.31 9.05 2.82
CA VAL A 149 -2.88 9.11 1.42
C VAL A 149 -3.79 8.23 0.57
N PHE A 150 -4.47 8.84 -0.39
CA PHE A 150 -5.42 8.15 -1.26
C PHE A 150 -4.98 8.21 -2.72
N PRO A 151 -5.04 7.09 -3.46
CA PRO A 151 -4.88 7.11 -4.90
C PRO A 151 -6.01 7.94 -5.53
N ARG A 152 -5.64 8.92 -6.36
CA ARG A 152 -6.61 9.82 -6.99
C ARG A 152 -7.65 9.06 -7.81
N LYS A 153 -7.24 8.01 -8.52
CA LYS A 153 -8.14 7.15 -9.31
C LYS A 153 -9.28 6.56 -8.46
N ASP A 154 -9.00 6.21 -7.21
CA ASP A 154 -9.97 5.57 -6.32
C ASP A 154 -10.92 6.61 -5.75
N VAL A 155 -10.39 7.78 -5.41
CA VAL A 155 -11.19 8.95 -5.03
C VAL A 155 -12.13 9.38 -6.16
N GLU A 156 -11.64 9.45 -7.40
CA GLU A 156 -12.44 9.75 -8.59
C GLU A 156 -13.56 8.73 -8.80
N ARG A 157 -13.25 7.44 -8.69
CA ARG A 157 -14.26 6.38 -8.80
C ARG A 157 -15.35 6.52 -7.73
N ILE A 158 -14.97 6.83 -6.50
CA ILE A 158 -15.92 6.99 -5.39
C ILE A 158 -16.80 8.22 -5.61
N VAL A 159 -16.22 9.39 -5.90
CA VAL A 159 -17.02 10.59 -6.14
C VAL A 159 -17.97 10.39 -7.33
N GLN A 160 -17.50 9.78 -8.42
CA GLN A 160 -18.36 9.43 -9.55
C GLN A 160 -19.48 8.47 -9.17
N ALA A 161 -19.22 7.48 -8.31
CA ALA A 161 -20.25 6.57 -7.83
C ALA A 161 -21.34 7.30 -7.02
N TRP A 162 -20.93 8.21 -6.14
CA TRP A 162 -21.85 9.05 -5.37
C TRP A 162 -22.69 9.97 -6.27
N ASP A 163 -22.08 10.57 -7.30
CA ASP A 163 -22.79 11.43 -8.24
C ASP A 163 -23.76 10.63 -9.14
N VAL A 164 -23.41 9.41 -9.53
CA VAL A 164 -24.31 8.53 -10.29
C VAL A 164 -25.48 8.07 -9.43
N VAL A 165 -25.24 7.60 -8.20
CA VAL A 165 -26.32 7.16 -7.30
C VAL A 165 -27.22 8.34 -6.90
N GLY A 166 -26.64 9.52 -6.68
CA GLY A 166 -27.37 10.74 -6.35
C GLY A 166 -28.30 11.27 -7.45
N GLN A 167 -28.21 10.76 -8.69
CA GLN A 167 -29.18 11.06 -9.76
C GLN A 167 -30.52 10.34 -9.59
N TYR A 168 -30.59 9.33 -8.71
CA TYR A 168 -31.78 8.53 -8.43
C TYR A 168 -32.38 8.90 -7.07
N LYS A 169 -33.67 8.62 -6.84
CA LYS A 169 -34.31 8.97 -5.56
C LYS A 169 -33.82 8.09 -4.42
N SER A 170 -33.33 6.88 -4.74
CA SER A 170 -32.76 5.96 -3.76
C SER A 170 -31.75 5.00 -4.39
N LEU A 171 -30.93 4.38 -3.54
CA LEU A 171 -30.01 3.31 -3.93
C LEU A 171 -30.73 2.12 -4.58
N ASP A 172 -31.91 1.76 -4.06
CA ASP A 172 -32.74 0.69 -4.62
C ASP A 172 -33.25 1.03 -6.03
N GLU A 173 -33.59 2.29 -6.28
CA GLU A 173 -34.00 2.74 -7.61
C GLU A 173 -32.83 2.71 -8.60
N ALA A 174 -31.64 3.16 -8.18
CA ALA A 174 -30.41 3.03 -8.97
C ALA A 174 -30.10 1.56 -9.32
N ARG A 175 -30.21 0.65 -8.34
CA ARG A 175 -30.00 -0.78 -8.55
C ARG A 175 -31.01 -1.38 -9.53
N LYS A 176 -32.30 -1.08 -9.35
CA LYS A 176 -33.38 -1.55 -10.25
C LYS A 176 -33.18 -1.04 -11.67
N GLN A 177 -32.77 0.23 -11.82
CA GLN A 177 -32.47 0.80 -13.14
C GLN A 177 -31.30 0.09 -13.81
N GLY A 178 -30.19 -0.14 -13.08
CA GLY A 178 -29.04 -0.88 -13.59
C GLY A 178 -29.42 -2.30 -14.05
N GLN A 179 -30.17 -3.04 -13.23
CA GLN A 179 -30.65 -4.37 -13.57
C GLN A 179 -31.59 -4.36 -14.79
N GLY A 180 -32.53 -3.41 -14.86
CA GLY A 180 -33.45 -3.26 -15.99
C GLY A 180 -32.74 -3.01 -17.32
N LEU A 181 -31.61 -2.29 -17.30
CA LEU A 181 -30.79 -2.04 -18.49
C LEU A 181 -30.04 -3.29 -18.97
N VAL A 182 -29.63 -4.20 -18.07
CA VAL A 182 -29.08 -5.52 -18.44
C VAL A 182 -30.11 -6.30 -19.26
N PHE A 183 -31.35 -6.37 -18.79
CA PHE A 183 -32.44 -7.04 -19.51
C PHE A 183 -32.78 -6.39 -20.86
N SER A 184 -32.45 -5.12 -21.03
CA SER A 184 -32.70 -4.35 -22.24
C SER A 184 -31.52 -4.37 -23.23
N GLY A 185 -30.45 -5.13 -22.95
CA GLY A 185 -29.25 -5.21 -23.79
C GLY A 185 -28.40 -3.94 -23.82
N ARG A 186 -28.58 -3.02 -22.85
CA ARG A 186 -27.80 -1.78 -22.70
C ARG A 186 -26.66 -1.97 -21.70
N ASP A 187 -25.82 -2.96 -21.97
CA ASP A 187 -24.86 -3.47 -21.00
C ASP A 187 -23.87 -2.40 -20.53
N GLY A 188 -23.44 -1.47 -21.39
CA GLY A 188 -22.50 -0.40 -20.99
C GLY A 188 -23.05 0.52 -19.90
N ASP A 189 -24.31 0.97 -20.04
CA ASP A 189 -24.96 1.84 -19.05
C ASP A 189 -25.34 1.06 -17.79
N ALA A 190 -25.76 -0.21 -17.96
CA ALA A 190 -26.05 -1.11 -16.86
C ALA A 190 -24.82 -1.33 -15.97
N HIS A 191 -23.67 -1.65 -16.56
CA HIS A 191 -22.41 -1.85 -15.83
C HIS A 191 -21.99 -0.56 -15.12
N ARG A 192 -22.14 0.60 -15.75
CA ARG A 192 -21.82 1.88 -15.11
C ARG A 192 -22.63 2.11 -13.83
N ILE A 193 -23.95 1.88 -13.89
CA ILE A 193 -24.84 2.10 -12.73
C ILE A 193 -24.60 1.03 -11.66
N LEU A 194 -24.47 -0.24 -12.03
CA LEU A 194 -24.26 -1.33 -11.06
C LEU A 194 -22.89 -1.23 -10.38
N ASN A 195 -21.85 -0.81 -11.09
CA ASN A 195 -20.54 -0.54 -10.49
C ASN A 195 -20.57 0.66 -9.55
N ALA A 196 -21.34 1.71 -9.89
CA ALA A 196 -21.56 2.85 -9.01
C ALA A 196 -22.31 2.43 -7.74
N VAL A 197 -23.37 1.62 -7.86
CA VAL A 197 -24.11 1.05 -6.72
C VAL A 197 -23.18 0.25 -5.81
N ALA A 198 -22.40 -0.69 -6.36
CA ALA A 198 -21.47 -1.50 -5.58
C ALA A 198 -20.41 -0.64 -4.86
N THR A 199 -19.88 0.38 -5.54
CA THR A 199 -18.91 1.31 -4.95
C THR A 199 -19.55 2.15 -3.84
N TYR A 200 -20.77 2.64 -4.06
CA TYR A 200 -21.52 3.41 -3.05
C TYR A 200 -21.81 2.58 -1.80
N GLU A 201 -22.28 1.33 -1.97
CA GLU A 201 -22.53 0.40 -0.86
C GLU A 201 -21.27 0.08 -0.06
N SER A 202 -20.12 -0.01 -0.72
CA SER A 202 -18.86 -0.21 -0.02
C SER A 202 -18.46 0.99 0.86
N CYS A 203 -19.09 2.16 0.67
CA CYS A 203 -18.91 3.39 1.42
C CYS A 203 -20.03 3.70 2.43
N LEU A 204 -21.04 2.81 2.57
CA LEU A 204 -22.06 2.86 3.63
C LEU A 204 -21.59 2.01 4.83
#